data_AF-A0A067MTV1-F1
#
_entry.id   AF-A0A067MTV1-F1
#
_cell.length_a   1.000
_cell.length_b   1.000
_cell.length_c   1.000
_cell.angle_alpha   90.00
_cell.angle_beta   90.00
_cell.angle_gamma   90.00
#
_symmetry.space_group_name_H-M   'P 1'
#
loop_
_entity.id
_entity.type
_entity.pdbx_description
1 polymer ?
#
loop_
_entity_poly.entity_id
_entity_poly.type
_entity_poly.pdbx_seq_one_letter_code
_entity_poly.pdbx_strand_id
1 'polypeptide(L)'
;MSDTQLATLQAQLQSASAAYQVIQDDLSNAVEIRQRLDAQLSENEQVHKEFTGLGPNNQVYKLIGPILVKQDQSEARANVEKRIEFIKGEIKRVETQLSDLTKKSEDKKSEVSRSALVAHLLSSRWATSPTSAPSRDTMTDSFLFPLCSMMQIVQAQMVVQGLQQKAGGGPAAAKIQA
;
A
#
# COMPACT_ATOMS: atom_id res chain seq x y z
N MET A 1 33.44 14.27 -12.68
CA MET A 1 32.09 14.87 -12.61
C MET A 1 30.95 13.88 -12.89
N SER A 2 31.23 12.66 -13.36
CA SER A 2 30.25 11.58 -13.57
C SER A 2 29.75 10.92 -12.28
N ASP A 3 30.64 10.72 -11.31
CA ASP A 3 30.34 9.86 -10.15
C ASP A 3 29.41 10.57 -9.15
N THR A 4 29.56 11.89 -9.02
CA THR A 4 28.66 12.73 -8.22
C THR A 4 27.23 12.72 -8.77
N GLN A 5 27.06 12.68 -10.09
CA GLN A 5 25.72 12.62 -10.71
C GLN A 5 25.06 11.25 -10.52
N LEU A 6 25.83 10.15 -10.60
CA LEU A 6 25.33 8.81 -10.31
C LEU A 6 24.90 8.65 -8.84
N ALA A 7 25.72 9.13 -7.90
CA ALA A 7 25.38 9.10 -6.48
C ALA A 7 24.09 9.90 -6.17
N THR A 8 23.93 11.05 -6.82
CA THR A 8 22.72 11.88 -6.68
C THR A 8 21.48 11.16 -7.23
N LEU A 9 21.57 10.54 -8.41
CA LEU A 9 20.48 9.76 -9.00
C LEU A 9 20.08 8.56 -8.14
N GLN A 10 21.05 7.87 -7.55
CA GLN A 10 20.80 6.74 -6.67
C GLN A 10 20.10 7.15 -5.38
N ALA A 11 20.51 8.27 -4.77
CA ALA A 11 19.86 8.83 -3.59
C ALA A 11 18.41 9.27 -3.89
N GLN A 12 18.18 9.90 -5.04
CA GLN A 12 16.84 10.28 -5.50
C GLN A 12 15.94 9.07 -5.70
N LEU A 13 16.45 8.00 -6.31
CA LEU A 13 15.71 6.76 -6.51
C LEU A 13 15.35 6.12 -5.17
N GLN A 14 16.30 5.99 -4.24
CA GLN A 14 16.05 5.44 -2.91
C GLN A 14 14.98 6.23 -2.14
N SER A 15 15.09 7.57 -2.15
CA SER A 15 14.09 8.44 -1.51
C SER A 15 12.72 8.33 -2.17
N ALA A 16 12.66 8.30 -3.50
CA ALA A 16 11.40 8.18 -4.24
C ALA A 16 10.73 6.82 -4.01
N SER A 17 11.49 5.73 -3.95
CA SER A 17 11.00 4.39 -3.65
C SER A 17 10.50 4.26 -2.20
N ALA A 18 11.20 4.84 -1.23
CA ALA A 18 10.76 4.85 0.16
C ALA A 18 9.43 5.61 0.33
N ALA A 19 9.32 6.80 -0.28
CA ALA A 19 8.08 7.57 -0.26
C ALA A 19 6.92 6.85 -0.97
N TYR A 20 7.20 6.15 -2.08
CA TYR A 20 6.20 5.34 -2.76
C TYR A 20 5.70 4.19 -1.87
N GLN A 21 6.58 3.50 -1.15
CA GLN A 21 6.19 2.42 -0.25
C GLN A 21 5.22 2.90 0.82
N VAL A 22 5.50 4.05 1.45
CA VAL A 22 4.60 4.65 2.45
C VAL A 22 3.22 4.93 1.86
N ILE A 23 3.15 5.48 0.65
CA ILE A 23 1.86 5.75 -0.02
C ILE A 23 1.09 4.45 -0.30
N GLN A 24 1.79 3.35 -0.63
CA GLN A 24 1.15 2.06 -0.84
C GLN A 24 0.60 1.46 0.46
N ASP A 25 1.33 1.60 1.56
CA ASP A 25 0.88 1.16 2.88
C ASP A 25 -0.35 1.98 3.32
N ASP A 26 -0.33 3.30 3.12
CA ASP A 26 -1.46 4.20 3.40
C ASP A 26 -2.70 3.88 2.56
N LEU A 27 -2.52 3.53 1.28
CA LEU A 27 -3.61 3.07 0.42
C LEU A 27 -4.21 1.77 0.93
N SER A 28 -3.39 0.80 1.34
CA SER A 28 -3.87 -0.46 1.91
C SER A 28 -4.71 -0.20 3.17
N ASN A 29 -4.19 0.62 4.09
CA ASN A 29 -4.89 1.00 5.32
C ASN A 29 -6.22 1.70 5.02
N ALA A 30 -6.25 2.63 4.07
CA ALA A 30 -7.48 3.34 3.69
C ALA A 30 -8.54 2.39 3.08
N VAL A 31 -8.11 1.39 2.28
CA VAL A 31 -9.02 0.36 1.75
C VAL A 31 -9.60 -0.50 2.87
N GLU A 32 -8.79 -0.94 3.83
CA GLU A 32 -9.25 -1.73 4.97
C GLU A 32 -10.27 -0.94 5.82
N ILE A 33 -10.00 0.34 6.08
CA ILE A 33 -10.92 1.22 6.79
C ILE A 33 -12.25 1.34 6.03
N ARG A 34 -12.21 1.53 4.70
CA ARG A 34 -13.41 1.61 3.87
C ARG A 34 -14.25 0.33 3.98
N GLN A 35 -13.61 -0.82 3.81
CA GLN A 35 -14.29 -2.12 3.91
C GLN A 35 -14.94 -2.33 5.27
N ARG A 36 -14.26 -1.93 6.35
CA ARG A 36 -14.79 -2.01 7.70
C ARG A 36 -16.01 -1.09 7.89
N LEU A 37 -15.95 0.14 7.38
CA LEU A 37 -17.07 1.09 7.45
C LEU A 37 -18.28 0.58 6.66
N ASP A 38 -18.07 -0.07 5.52
CA ASP A 38 -19.17 -0.67 4.74
C ASP A 38 -19.85 -1.83 5.48
N ALA A 39 -19.07 -2.70 6.12
CA ALA A 39 -19.63 -3.77 6.94
C ALA A 39 -20.48 -3.21 8.09
N GLN A 40 -19.97 -2.17 8.77
CA GLN A 40 -20.72 -1.47 9.82
C GLN A 40 -21.98 -0.79 9.27
N LEU A 41 -21.90 -0.18 8.08
CA LEU A 41 -23.04 0.46 7.45
C LEU A 41 -24.14 -0.57 7.16
N SER A 42 -23.78 -1.70 6.55
CA SER A 42 -24.73 -2.76 6.21
C SER A 42 -25.43 -3.32 7.45
N GLU A 43 -24.69 -3.56 8.54
CA GLU A 43 -25.26 -4.00 9.82
C GLU A 43 -26.26 -2.98 10.38
N ASN A 44 -25.89 -1.69 10.41
CA ASN A 44 -26.78 -0.65 10.94
C ASN A 44 -28.01 -0.42 10.05
N GLU A 45 -27.87 -0.53 8.73
CA GLU A 45 -29.00 -0.47 7.80
C GLU A 45 -29.94 -1.67 7.96
N GLN A 46 -29.40 -2.86 8.26
CA GLN A 46 -30.21 -4.01 8.59
C GLN A 46 -30.99 -3.81 9.89
N VAL A 47 -30.32 -3.34 10.96
CA VAL A 47 -30.98 -2.99 12.22
C VAL A 47 -32.08 -1.96 12.01
N HIS A 48 -31.82 -0.91 11.21
CA HIS A 48 -32.82 0.10 10.88
C HIS A 48 -34.03 -0.50 10.14
N LYS A 49 -33.83 -1.46 9.23
CA LYS A 49 -34.92 -2.18 8.57
C LYS A 49 -35.76 -2.99 9.56
N GLU A 50 -35.13 -3.67 10.51
CA GLU A 50 -35.87 -4.39 11.57
C GLU A 50 -36.78 -3.43 12.37
N PHE A 51 -36.30 -2.21 12.65
CA PHE A 51 -37.13 -1.19 13.31
C PHE A 51 -38.36 -0.76 12.50
N THR A 52 -38.32 -0.81 11.17
CA THR A 52 -39.50 -0.51 10.33
C THR A 52 -40.58 -1.57 10.43
N GLY A 53 -40.21 -2.81 10.75
CA GLY A 53 -41.14 -3.92 10.98
C GLY A 53 -41.74 -3.96 12.40
N LEU A 54 -41.24 -3.15 13.33
CA LEU A 54 -41.72 -3.14 14.72
C LEU A 54 -43.05 -2.39 14.85
N GLY A 55 -44.04 -3.04 15.47
CA GLY A 55 -45.31 -2.43 15.84
C GLY A 55 -45.18 -1.44 17.02
N PRO A 56 -46.18 -0.56 17.21
CA PRO A 56 -46.14 0.51 18.22
C PRO A 56 -46.12 0.00 19.67
N ASN A 57 -46.57 -1.24 19.92
CA ASN A 57 -46.62 -1.83 21.27
C ASN A 57 -45.35 -2.64 21.63
N ASN A 58 -44.41 -2.80 20.69
CA ASN A 58 -43.21 -3.58 20.95
C ASN A 58 -42.29 -2.84 21.93
N GLN A 59 -41.56 -3.57 22.76
CA GLN A 59 -40.66 -2.96 23.74
C GLN A 59 -39.21 -3.15 23.28
N VAL A 60 -38.45 -2.07 23.26
CA VAL A 60 -37.03 -2.07 22.85
C VAL A 60 -36.17 -1.97 24.10
N TYR A 61 -35.15 -2.83 24.17
CA TYR A 61 -34.21 -2.90 25.28
C TYR A 61 -32.79 -2.76 24.74
N LYS A 62 -31.96 -1.98 25.44
CA LYS A 62 -30.53 -1.84 25.16
C LYS A 62 -29.74 -2.65 26.19
N LEU A 63 -28.87 -3.53 25.72
CA LEU A 63 -27.93 -4.26 26.57
C LEU A 63 -26.78 -3.34 26.99
N ILE A 64 -26.56 -3.22 28.30
CA ILE A 64 -25.45 -2.47 28.90
C ILE A 64 -24.80 -3.40 29.93
N GLY A 65 -23.68 -4.03 29.56
CA GLY A 65 -23.04 -5.04 30.41
C GLY A 65 -23.98 -6.23 30.68
N PRO A 66 -24.21 -6.62 31.95
CA PRO A 66 -25.12 -7.72 32.28
C PRO A 66 -26.61 -7.30 32.37
N ILE A 67 -26.96 -6.03 32.15
CA ILE A 67 -28.32 -5.52 32.35
C ILE A 67 -28.99 -5.07 31.05
N LEU A 68 -30.32 -5.23 30.98
CA LEU A 68 -31.16 -4.71 29.91
C LEU A 68 -31.89 -3.44 30.39
N VAL A 69 -31.71 -2.33 29.67
CA VAL A 69 -32.37 -1.06 29.97
C VAL A 69 -33.45 -0.80 28.93
N LYS A 70 -34.68 -0.57 29.38
CA LYS A 70 -35.79 -0.19 28.50
C LYS A 70 -35.49 1.14 27.82
N GLN A 71 -35.71 1.20 26.52
CA GLN A 71 -35.48 2.39 25.70
C GLN A 71 -36.72 2.71 24.88
N ASP A 72 -36.93 4.00 24.62
CA ASP A 72 -38.02 4.41 23.75
C ASP A 72 -37.73 4.01 22.29
N GLN A 73 -38.76 3.57 21.58
CA GLN A 73 -38.58 3.15 20.19
C GLN A 73 -38.13 4.29 19.29
N SER A 74 -38.66 5.50 19.47
CA SER A 74 -38.33 6.65 18.63
C SER A 74 -36.90 7.10 18.87
N GLU A 75 -36.45 7.11 20.12
CA GLU A 75 -35.08 7.42 20.50
C GLU A 75 -34.09 6.37 19.95
N ALA A 76 -34.42 5.08 20.08
CA ALA A 76 -33.59 4.00 19.55
C ALA A 76 -33.42 4.11 18.02
N ARG A 77 -34.51 4.39 17.29
CA ARG A 77 -34.48 4.59 15.83
C ARG A 77 -33.61 5.80 15.44
N ALA A 78 -33.83 6.95 16.07
CA ALA A 78 -33.08 8.17 15.80
C ALA A 78 -31.57 7.98 16.06
N ASN A 79 -31.20 7.17 17.06
CA ASN A 79 -29.80 6.86 17.34
C ASN A 79 -29.17 5.98 16.25
N VAL A 80 -29.89 5.00 15.73
CA VAL A 80 -29.42 4.18 14.60
C VAL A 80 -29.28 5.03 13.34
N GLU A 81 -30.25 5.90 13.05
CA GLU A 81 -30.22 6.79 11.89
C GLU A 81 -29.03 7.76 11.94
N LYS A 82 -28.81 8.43 13.07
CA LYS A 82 -27.61 9.28 13.27
C LYS A 82 -26.30 8.52 13.07
N ARG A 83 -26.26 7.24 13.47
CA ARG A 83 -25.08 6.39 13.28
C ARG A 83 -24.85 6.06 11.81
N ILE A 84 -25.91 5.78 11.06
CA ILE A 84 -25.85 5.57 9.61
C ILE A 84 -25.33 6.85 8.91
N GLU A 85 -25.86 8.02 9.27
CA GLU A 85 -25.42 9.30 8.71
C GLU A 85 -23.93 9.56 8.96
N PHE A 86 -23.48 9.33 10.19
CA PHE A 86 -22.07 9.48 10.56
C PHE A 86 -21.18 8.55 9.73
N ILE A 87 -21.52 7.27 9.63
CA ILE A 87 -20.76 6.28 8.86
C ILE A 87 -20.72 6.66 7.37
N LYS A 88 -21.84 7.08 6.79
CA LYS A 88 -21.90 7.58 5.40
C LYS A 88 -21.01 8.80 5.18
N GLY A 89 -20.96 9.71 6.14
CA GLY A 89 -20.05 10.85 6.11
C GLY A 89 -18.58 10.43 6.14
N GLU A 90 -18.25 9.44 6.97
CA GLU A 90 -16.88 8.95 7.09
C GLU A 90 -16.42 8.18 5.85
N ILE A 91 -17.29 7.36 5.24
CA ILE A 91 -17.01 6.70 3.96
C ILE A 91 -16.62 7.74 2.90
N LYS A 92 -17.37 8.83 2.76
CA LYS A 92 -17.04 9.91 1.81
C LYS A 92 -15.68 10.55 2.06
N ARG A 93 -15.30 10.72 3.33
CA ARG A 93 -13.96 11.24 3.70
C ARG A 93 -12.87 10.27 3.27
N VAL A 94 -13.03 8.99 3.58
CA VAL A 94 -12.06 7.94 3.20
C VAL A 94 -11.98 7.78 1.68
N GLU A 95 -13.09 7.88 0.96
CA GLU A 95 -13.10 7.86 -0.51
C GLU A 95 -12.33 9.06 -1.11
N THR A 96 -12.48 10.24 -0.52
CA THR A 96 -11.70 11.43 -0.93
C THR A 96 -10.21 11.20 -0.69
N GLN A 97 -9.84 10.67 0.49
CA GLN A 97 -8.46 10.30 0.80
C GLN A 97 -7.90 9.26 -0.16
N LEU A 98 -8.68 8.22 -0.50
CA LEU A 98 -8.29 7.20 -1.49
C LEU A 98 -8.05 7.81 -2.88
N SER A 99 -8.92 8.73 -3.32
CA SER A 99 -8.73 9.49 -4.57
C SER A 99 -7.38 10.21 -4.58
N ASP A 100 -7.08 10.92 -3.50
CA ASP A 100 -5.89 11.76 -3.43
C ASP A 100 -4.61 10.94 -3.29
N LEU A 101 -4.65 9.87 -2.51
CA LEU A 101 -3.55 8.91 -2.39
C LEU A 101 -3.30 8.16 -3.71
N THR A 102 -4.34 7.82 -4.46
CA THR A 102 -4.21 7.15 -5.76
C THR A 102 -3.48 8.07 -6.76
N LYS A 103 -3.89 9.34 -6.86
CA LYS A 103 -3.21 10.33 -7.71
C LYS A 103 -1.73 10.50 -7.32
N LYS A 104 -1.45 10.65 -6.02
CA LYS A 104 -0.06 10.75 -5.50
C LYS A 104 0.76 9.49 -5.79
N SER A 105 0.13 8.31 -5.69
CA SER A 105 0.76 7.03 -6.02
C SER A 105 1.12 6.95 -7.50
N GLU A 106 0.23 7.35 -8.41
CA GLU A 106 0.48 7.37 -9.85
C GLU A 106 1.62 8.32 -10.22
N ASP A 107 1.61 9.55 -9.67
CA ASP A 107 2.67 10.53 -9.89
C ASP A 107 4.02 9.99 -9.44
N LYS A 108 4.09 9.44 -8.21
CA LYS A 108 5.35 8.93 -7.65
C LYS A 108 5.82 7.65 -8.34
N LYS A 109 4.90 6.79 -8.77
CA LYS A 109 5.20 5.61 -9.60
C LYS A 109 5.84 6.00 -10.93
N SER A 110 5.37 7.08 -11.57
CA SER A 110 5.95 7.57 -12.81
C SER A 110 7.39 8.06 -12.62
N GLU A 111 7.67 8.73 -11.50
CA GLU A 111 8.99 9.24 -11.14
C GLU A 111 9.98 8.11 -10.81
N VAL A 112 9.55 7.13 -10.02
CA VAL A 112 10.34 5.92 -9.71
C VAL A 112 10.62 5.14 -10.99
N SER A 113 9.63 4.93 -11.85
CA SER A 113 9.80 4.20 -13.12
C SER A 113 10.78 4.90 -14.05
N ARG A 114 10.70 6.23 -14.17
CA ARG A 114 11.62 7.02 -14.98
C ARG A 114 13.06 6.95 -14.46
N SER A 115 13.24 7.13 -13.16
CA SER A 115 14.55 7.11 -12.50
C SER A 115 15.18 5.72 -12.57
N ALA A 116 14.39 4.66 -12.39
CA ALA A 116 14.84 3.28 -12.50
C ALA A 116 15.26 2.93 -13.94
N LEU A 117 14.51 3.39 -14.94
CA LEU A 117 14.85 3.17 -16.36
C LEU A 117 16.14 3.89 -16.75
N VAL A 118 16.35 5.12 -16.29
CA VAL A 118 17.60 5.86 -16.51
C VAL A 118 18.78 5.15 -15.84
N ALA A 119 18.64 4.70 -14.59
CA ALA A 119 19.67 3.94 -13.90
C ALA A 119 20.01 2.64 -14.64
N HIS A 120 19.01 1.94 -15.16
CA HIS A 120 19.20 0.72 -15.96
C HIS A 120 19.95 1.00 -17.28
N LEU A 121 19.55 2.03 -18.03
CA LEU A 121 20.20 2.40 -19.29
C LEU A 121 21.65 2.85 -19.09
N LEU A 122 21.92 3.62 -18.03
CA LEU A 122 23.28 3.99 -17.66
C LEU A 122 24.12 2.75 -17.34
N SER A 123 23.50 1.74 -16.69
CA SER A 123 24.18 0.49 -16.39
C SER A 123 24.55 -0.32 -17.65
N SER A 124 23.68 -0.31 -18.65
CA SER A 124 23.92 -1.02 -19.92
C SER A 124 24.92 -0.29 -20.83
N ARG A 125 25.03 1.04 -20.72
CA ARG A 125 25.96 1.86 -21.51
C ARG A 125 27.42 1.70 -21.07
N TRP A 126 27.71 1.61 -19.78
CA TRP A 126 29.09 1.38 -19.32
C TRP A 126 29.59 -0.03 -19.69
N ALA A 127 28.69 -1.02 -19.74
CA ALA A 127 29.01 -2.39 -20.16
C ALA A 127 29.37 -2.52 -21.66
N THR A 128 29.05 -1.52 -22.48
CA THR A 128 29.25 -1.53 -23.95
C THR A 128 30.23 -0.45 -24.43
N SER A 129 30.83 0.32 -23.52
CA SER A 129 31.79 1.36 -23.87
C SER A 129 33.12 0.71 -24.31
N PRO A 130 33.62 0.94 -25.53
CA PRO A 130 34.92 0.45 -25.96
C PRO A 130 36.00 1.37 -25.39
N THR A 131 36.16 1.37 -24.07
CA THR A 131 37.31 2.03 -23.44
C THR A 131 38.45 1.02 -23.49
N SER A 132 39.51 1.39 -24.22
CA SER A 132 40.74 0.62 -24.41
C SER A 132 41.07 -0.25 -23.21
N ALA A 133 41.00 -1.57 -23.40
CA ALA A 133 41.53 -2.52 -22.45
C ALA A 133 42.97 -2.10 -22.11
N PRO A 134 43.31 -1.84 -20.83
CA PRO A 134 44.69 -1.60 -20.48
C PRO A 134 45.48 -2.87 -20.83
N SER A 135 46.55 -2.71 -21.60
CA SER A 135 47.47 -3.79 -21.89
C SER A 135 47.91 -4.42 -20.57
N ARG A 136 47.79 -5.76 -20.47
CA ARG A 136 48.39 -6.58 -19.42
C ARG A 136 49.89 -6.28 -19.40
N ASP A 137 50.31 -5.29 -18.63
CA ASP A 137 51.68 -5.07 -18.15
C ASP A 137 51.70 -3.78 -17.33
N THR A 138 51.28 -3.88 -16.07
CA THR A 138 51.99 -3.34 -14.90
C THR A 138 51.14 -3.61 -13.66
N MET A 139 51.64 -4.57 -12.91
CA MET A 139 51.26 -4.94 -11.56
C MET A 139 51.47 -3.73 -10.63
N THR A 140 50.37 -3.07 -10.23
CA THR A 140 50.03 -2.65 -8.85
C THR A 140 48.86 -1.67 -8.93
N ASP A 141 47.63 -2.18 -8.89
CA ASP A 141 46.49 -1.31 -8.61
C ASP A 141 45.55 -2.01 -7.64
N SER A 142 45.89 -1.88 -6.35
CA SER A 142 45.17 -2.47 -5.22
C SER A 142 43.83 -1.79 -4.93
N PHE A 143 43.25 -1.02 -5.84
CA PHE A 143 42.05 -0.23 -5.54
C PHE A 143 40.89 -0.29 -6.54
N LEU A 144 40.96 -1.07 -7.63
CA LEU A 144 39.90 -1.07 -8.65
C LEU A 144 39.37 -2.44 -9.07
N PHE A 145 39.13 -3.34 -8.11
CA PHE A 145 38.43 -4.61 -8.37
C PHE A 145 37.36 -5.08 -7.35
N PRO A 146 36.95 -4.35 -6.28
CA PRO A 146 35.78 -4.80 -5.50
C PRO A 146 34.43 -4.25 -6.00
N LEU A 147 34.40 -3.12 -6.72
CA LEU A 147 33.13 -2.45 -7.07
C LEU A 147 32.36 -3.11 -8.22
N CYS A 148 33.03 -3.86 -9.09
CA CYS A 148 32.37 -4.56 -10.20
C CYS A 148 31.63 -5.82 -9.72
N SER A 149 32.15 -6.50 -8.69
CA SER A 149 31.50 -7.71 -8.12
C SER A 149 30.31 -7.36 -7.23
N MET A 150 30.34 -6.22 -6.53
CA MET A 150 29.23 -5.78 -5.68
C MET A 150 27.98 -5.36 -6.49
N MET A 151 28.14 -4.82 -7.71
CA MET A 151 27.00 -4.43 -8.56
C MET A 151 26.26 -5.64 -9.16
N GLN A 152 26.95 -6.75 -9.45
CA GLN A 152 26.29 -7.97 -9.95
C GLN A 152 25.44 -8.66 -8.87
N ILE A 153 25.83 -8.57 -7.60
CA ILE A 153 25.08 -9.18 -6.49
C ILE A 153 23.79 -8.40 -6.19
N VAL A 154 23.82 -7.06 -6.23
CA VAL A 154 22.61 -6.25 -5.99
C VAL A 154 21.59 -6.38 -7.13
N GLN A 155 22.05 -6.49 -8.38
CA GLN A 155 21.15 -6.72 -9.53
C GLN A 155 20.47 -8.10 -9.46
N ALA A 156 21.18 -9.13 -9.01
CA ALA A 156 20.60 -10.46 -8.79
C ALA A 156 19.56 -10.44 -7.65
N GLN A 157 19.80 -9.68 -6.58
CA GLN A 157 18.91 -9.65 -5.41
C GLN A 157 17.60 -8.88 -5.67
N MET A 158 17.64 -7.79 -6.46
CA MET A 158 16.43 -7.06 -6.84
C MET A 158 15.54 -7.83 -7.84
N VAL A 159 16.14 -8.60 -8.76
CA VAL A 159 15.37 -9.46 -9.68
C VAL A 159 14.70 -10.63 -8.92
N VAL A 160 15.38 -11.21 -7.93
CA VAL A 160 14.80 -12.27 -7.09
C VAL A 160 13.64 -11.75 -6.22
N GLN A 161 13.72 -10.55 -5.65
CA GLN A 161 12.61 -9.95 -4.90
C GLN A 161 11.44 -9.53 -5.79
N GLY A 162 11.70 -9.05 -7.01
CA GLY A 162 10.65 -8.77 -8.00
C GLY A 162 9.92 -10.01 -8.50
N LEU A 163 10.58 -11.18 -8.54
CA LEU A 163 9.94 -12.45 -8.87
C LEU A 163 9.13 -13.02 -7.70
N GLN A 164 9.54 -12.81 -6.45
CA GLN A 164 8.80 -13.24 -5.26
C GLN A 164 7.45 -12.51 -5.12
N GLN A 165 7.38 -11.21 -5.44
CA GLN A 165 6.10 -10.47 -5.44
C GLN A 165 5.15 -10.88 -6.57
N LYS A 166 5.68 -11.35 -7.70
CA LYS A 166 4.87 -11.85 -8.83
C LYS A 166 4.37 -13.29 -8.64
N ALA A 167 4.98 -14.04 -7.72
CA ALA A 167 4.60 -15.41 -7.37
C ALA A 167 3.68 -15.52 -6.13
N GLY A 168 3.33 -14.39 -5.49
CA GLY A 168 2.43 -14.33 -4.33
C GLY A 168 0.93 -14.45 -4.63
N GLY A 169 0.55 -14.70 -5.89
CA GLY A 169 -0.81 -15.12 -6.26
C GLY A 169 -0.98 -16.61 -6.06
N GLY A 170 -1.21 -17.05 -4.82
CA GLY A 170 -1.44 -18.47 -4.53
C GLY A 170 -2.74 -18.99 -5.17
N PRO A 171 -2.77 -20.22 -5.70
CA PRO A 171 -4.01 -20.98 -5.77
C PRO A 171 -4.37 -21.50 -4.37
N ALA A 172 -5.65 -21.34 -4.04
CA ALA A 172 -6.30 -21.89 -2.86
C ALA A 172 -5.92 -23.37 -2.65
N ALA A 173 -5.32 -23.67 -1.51
CA ALA A 173 -5.18 -25.02 -0.99
C ALA A 173 -5.94 -25.11 0.34
N ALA A 174 -7.06 -25.81 0.28
CA ALA A 174 -7.84 -26.23 1.42
C ALA A 174 -6.97 -26.97 2.45
N LYS A 175 -7.12 -26.61 3.72
CA LYS A 175 -6.86 -27.52 4.84
C LYS A 175 -8.02 -27.42 5.82
N ILE A 176 -8.89 -28.41 5.67
CA ILE A 176 -9.80 -28.89 6.70
C ILE A 176 -8.93 -29.41 7.85
N GLN A 177 -9.19 -28.94 9.06
CA GLN A 177 -8.87 -29.68 10.27
C GLN A 177 -10.13 -29.67 11.14
N ALA A 178 -10.52 -30.88 11.53
CA ALA A 178 -11.65 -31.20 12.38
C ALA A 178 -11.46 -30.65 13.80
#